data_AF-A0A969VHM1-F1
#
_entry.id   AF-A0A969VHM1-F1
#
_cell.length_a   1.000
_cell.length_b   1.000
_cell.length_c   1.000
_cell.angle_alpha   90.00
_cell.angle_beta   90.00
_cell.angle_gamma   90.00
#
_symmetry.space_group_name_H-M   'P 1'
#
loop_
_entity.id
_entity.type
_entity.pdbx_description
1 polymer ?
#
loop_
_entity_poly.entity_id
_entity_poly.type
_entity_poly.pdbx_seq_one_letter_code
_entity_poly.pdbx_strand_id
1 'polypeptide(L)'
;MTIKSVQQLPITTTVTQPDGSVKELPDPSAKFKADILITLTANAQIQNTGAVIGESLVKIGTPAKIEGFNYDINSTVVDLRIQD
;
A
#
# COMPACT_ATOMS: atom_id res chain seq x y z
N MET A 1 17.04 0.47 -1.29
CA MET A 1 15.62 0.90 -1.22
C MET A 1 15.46 1.71 0.05
N THR A 2 14.67 2.77 0.02
CA THR A 2 14.42 3.66 1.16
C THR A 2 12.92 3.92 1.27
N ILE A 3 12.43 4.10 2.50
CA ILE A 3 11.03 4.47 2.74
C ILE A 3 10.87 5.97 2.47
N LYS A 4 10.02 6.31 1.50
CA LYS A 4 9.67 7.70 1.20
C LYS A 4 8.51 8.18 2.06
N SER A 5 7.49 7.35 2.24
CA SER A 5 6.34 7.67 3.10
C SER A 5 5.63 6.42 3.59
N VAL A 6 5.00 6.56 4.76
CA VAL A 6 4.07 5.59 5.34
C VAL A 6 2.79 6.33 5.66
N GLN A 7 1.68 5.89 5.09
CA GLN A 7 0.37 6.46 5.33
C GLN A 7 -0.58 5.38 5.82
N GLN A 8 -1.16 5.59 6.99
CA GLN A 8 -2.28 4.78 7.45
C GLN A 8 -3.56 5.29 6.78
N LEU A 9 -4.30 4.38 6.14
CA LEU A 9 -5.59 4.66 5.53
C LEU A 9 -6.69 4.45 6.57
N PRO A 10 -7.71 5.33 6.61
CA PRO A 10 -8.83 5.17 7.54
C PRO A 10 -9.66 3.95 7.14
N ILE A 11 -9.99 3.11 8.12
CA ILE A 11 -10.96 2.03 7.94
C ILE A 11 -12.33 2.59 8.34
N THR A 12 -13.21 2.73 7.36
CA THR A 12 -14.55 3.27 7.52
C THR A 12 -15.60 2.20 7.27
N THR A 13 -16.80 2.45 7.78
CA THR A 13 -17.99 1.64 7.53
C THR A 13 -19.14 2.54 7.10
N THR A 14 -20.04 2.00 6.28
CA THR A 14 -21.20 2.73 5.80
C THR A 14 -22.29 2.75 6.86
N VAL A 15 -22.81 3.94 7.16
CA VAL A 15 -23.84 4.13 8.18
C VAL A 15 -25.04 4.85 7.57
N THR A 16 -26.17 4.15 7.53
CA THR A 16 -27.45 4.72 7.08
C THR A 16 -27.96 5.75 8.08
N GLN A 17 -28.56 6.82 7.57
CA GLN A 17 -29.07 7.94 8.36
C GLN A 17 -30.61 7.94 8.37
N PRO A 18 -31.26 8.54 9.39
CA PRO A 18 -32.72 8.64 9.44
C PRO A 18 -33.36 9.39 8.26
N ASP A 19 -32.60 10.25 7.59
CA ASP A 19 -33.03 10.99 6.38
C ASP A 19 -32.88 10.19 5.08
N GLY A 20 -32.44 8.92 5.16
CA GLY A 20 -32.21 8.05 4.00
C GLY A 20 -30.84 8.23 3.34
N SER A 21 -29.99 9.15 3.81
CA SER A 21 -28.62 9.31 3.30
C SER A 21 -27.67 8.24 3.86
N VAL A 22 -26.47 8.13 3.26
CA VAL A 22 -25.39 7.25 3.71
C VAL A 22 -24.16 8.09 3.99
N LYS A 23 -23.51 7.81 5.13
CA LYS A 23 -22.24 8.43 5.53
C LYS A 23 -21.18 7.36 5.76
N GLU A 24 -19.93 7.70 5.46
CA GLU A 24 -18.78 6.92 5.88
C GLU A 24 -18.29 7.43 7.23
N LEU A 25 -18.25 6.56 8.23
CA LEU A 25 -17.77 6.87 9.58
C LEU A 25 -16.69 5.87 9.99
N PRO A 26 -15.80 6.21 10.95
CA PRO A 26 -14.79 5.28 11.45
C PRO A 26 -15.41 3.96 11.93
N ASP A 27 -14.84 2.84 11.51
CA ASP A 27 -15.34 1.52 11.89
C ASP A 27 -14.97 1.20 13.36
N PRO A 28 -15.94 1.07 14.28
CA PRO A 28 -15.67 0.76 15.68
C PRO A 28 -15.09 -0.65 15.90
N SER A 29 -15.20 -1.54 14.90
CA SER A 29 -14.67 -2.90 14.93
C SER A 29 -13.20 -3.00 14.51
N ALA A 30 -12.61 -1.95 13.95
CA ALA A 30 -11.24 -1.93 13.40
C ALA A 30 -10.12 -1.90 14.46
N LYS A 31 -10.32 -2.47 15.66
CA LYS A 31 -9.44 -2.31 16.83
C LYS A 31 -8.04 -2.89 16.69
N PHE A 32 -7.81 -3.77 15.72
CA PHE A 32 -6.51 -4.40 15.46
C PHE A 32 -6.23 -4.54 13.97
N LYS A 33 -6.79 -3.62 13.17
CA LYS A 33 -6.62 -3.57 11.73
C LYS A 33 -6.00 -2.23 11.35
N ALA A 34 -5.06 -2.27 10.42
CA ALA A 34 -4.49 -1.07 9.83
C ALA A 34 -4.32 -1.32 8.34
N ASP A 35 -4.92 -0.44 7.54
CA ASP A 35 -4.61 -0.35 6.13
C ASP A 35 -3.46 0.63 5.99
N ILE A 36 -2.37 0.21 5.33
CA ILE A 36 -1.15 1.00 5.24
C ILE A 36 -0.71 1.07 3.79
N LEU A 37 -0.52 2.29 3.30
CA LEU A 37 0.13 2.57 2.03
C LEU A 37 1.59 2.96 2.30
N ILE A 38 2.51 2.13 1.83
CA ILE A 38 3.95 2.35 1.96
C ILE A 38 4.50 2.72 0.60
N THR A 39 5.18 3.87 0.51
CA THR A 39 5.89 4.28 -0.71
C THR A 39 7.38 4.09 -0.51
N LEU A 40 7.98 3.31 -1.39
CA LEU A 40 9.39 2.97 -1.37
C LEU A 40 10.08 3.55 -2.60
N THR A 41 11.29 4.03 -2.42
CA THR A 41 12.16 4.52 -3.51
C THR A 41 13.37 3.64 -3.66
N ALA A 42 13.74 3.32 -4.89
CA ALA A 42 14.92 2.54 -5.21
C ALA A 42 15.43 2.88 -6.61
N ASN A 43 16.73 2.67 -6.83
CA ASN A 43 17.28 2.65 -8.17
C ASN A 43 16.80 1.40 -8.88
N ALA A 44 16.22 1.56 -10.06
CA ALA A 44 15.71 0.49 -10.88
C ALA A 44 16.30 0.58 -12.29
N GLN A 45 16.58 -0.56 -12.91
CA GLN A 45 16.85 -0.64 -14.33
C GLN A 45 15.52 -0.77 -15.07
N ILE A 46 15.20 0.20 -15.92
CA ILE A 46 14.01 0.13 -16.76
C ILE A 46 14.28 -0.77 -17.96
N GLN A 47 13.49 -1.81 -18.11
CA GLN A 47 13.51 -2.71 -19.27
C GLN A 47 12.16 -2.63 -19.99
N ASN A 48 12.10 -3.12 -21.24
CA ASN A 48 10.85 -3.13 -22.04
C ASN A 48 9.68 -3.83 -21.33
N THR A 49 9.99 -4.76 -20.42
CA THR A 49 8.99 -5.56 -19.72
C THR A 49 8.60 -4.97 -18.37
N GLY A 50 9.32 -3.99 -17.80
CA GLY A 50 9.03 -3.40 -16.49
C GLY A 50 10.26 -2.85 -15.78
N ALA A 51 10.08 -2.38 -14.54
CA ALA A 51 11.17 -1.89 -13.70
C ALA A 51 11.83 -3.07 -12.96
N VAL A 52 13.15 -3.18 -13.05
CA VAL A 52 13.92 -4.23 -12.36
C VAL A 52 14.69 -3.62 -11.20
N ILE A 53 14.47 -4.14 -9.99
CA ILE A 53 15.16 -3.72 -8.76
C ILE A 53 15.95 -4.93 -8.26
N GLY A 54 17.29 -4.83 -8.27
CA GLY A 54 18.15 -6.00 -8.05
C GLY A 54 17.92 -7.04 -9.14
N GLU A 55 17.44 -8.22 -8.76
CA GLU A 55 17.09 -9.32 -9.68
C GLU A 55 15.57 -9.48 -9.87
N SER A 56 14.77 -8.65 -9.21
CA SER A 56 13.31 -8.77 -9.19
C SER A 56 12.64 -7.79 -10.15
N LEU A 57 11.77 -8.31 -11.00
CA LEU A 57 10.90 -7.51 -11.86
C LEU A 57 9.70 -7.02 -11.04
N VAL A 58 9.50 -5.71 -10.99
CA VAL A 58 8.44 -5.05 -10.22
C VAL A 58 7.39 -4.47 -11.15
N LYS A 59 6.12 -4.80 -10.89
CA LYS A 59 4.95 -4.29 -11.62
C LYS A 59 3.77 -4.12 -10.68
N ILE A 60 2.78 -3.33 -11.09
CA ILE A 60 1.49 -3.31 -10.39
C ILE A 60 0.91 -4.73 -10.38
N GLY A 61 0.45 -5.17 -9.21
CA GLY A 61 -0.10 -6.51 -8.98
C GLY A 61 0.92 -7.56 -8.55
N THR A 62 2.23 -7.29 -8.61
CA THR A 62 3.23 -8.26 -8.12
C THR A 62 3.25 -8.28 -6.59
N PRO A 63 3.43 -9.46 -5.97
CA PRO A 63 3.59 -9.56 -4.52
C PRO A 63 4.85 -8.82 -4.08
N ALA A 64 4.76 -8.15 -2.94
CA ALA A 64 5.86 -7.47 -2.28
C ALA A 64 5.95 -7.94 -0.83
N LYS A 65 7.18 -8.24 -0.39
CA LYS A 65 7.47 -8.61 1.00
C LYS A 65 8.35 -7.54 1.62
N ILE A 66 7.94 -7.02 2.77
CA ILE A 66 8.72 -6.06 3.54
C ILE A 66 9.06 -6.74 4.87
N GLU A 67 10.33 -7.07 5.04
CA GLU A 67 10.84 -7.76 6.21
C GLU A 67 11.74 -6.83 7.02
N GLY A 68 11.54 -6.82 8.34
CA GLY A 68 12.38 -6.13 9.30
C GLY A 68 12.65 -7.01 10.51
N PHE A 69 13.31 -6.46 11.53
CA PHE A 69 13.74 -7.25 12.69
C PHE A 69 12.57 -7.90 13.45
N ASN A 70 11.43 -7.20 13.56
CA ASN A 70 10.26 -7.64 14.33
C ASN A 70 8.95 -7.61 13.53
N TYR A 71 9.02 -7.53 12.20
CA TYR A 71 7.83 -7.51 11.34
C TYR A 71 8.09 -8.19 9.99
N ASP A 72 7.04 -8.81 9.47
CA ASP A 72 6.97 -9.40 8.14
C ASP A 72 5.63 -9.00 7.52
N ILE A 73 5.67 -8.16 6.49
CA ILE A 73 4.49 -7.63 5.81
C ILE A 73 4.42 -8.22 4.41
N ASN A 74 3.33 -8.92 4.13
CA ASN A 74 2.98 -9.40 2.80
C ASN A 74 1.99 -8.42 2.18
N SER A 75 2.33 -7.90 1.00
CA SER A 75 1.54 -6.88 0.31
C SER A 75 1.59 -7.07 -1.21
N THR A 76 0.95 -6.17 -1.93
CA THR A 76 0.93 -6.14 -3.39
C THR A 76 1.28 -4.73 -3.85
N VAL A 77 2.06 -4.63 -4.91
CA VAL A 77 2.37 -3.34 -5.53
C VAL A 77 1.10 -2.77 -6.17
N VAL A 78 0.65 -1.60 -5.70
CA VAL A 78 -0.58 -0.95 -6.21
C VAL A 78 -0.32 0.24 -7.15
N ASP A 79 0.89 0.79 -7.12
CA ASP A 79 1.30 1.92 -7.96
C ASP A 79 2.81 1.84 -8.24
N LEU A 80 3.24 2.36 -9.40
CA LEU A 80 4.64 2.43 -9.82
C LEU A 80 4.91 3.75 -10.55
N ARG A 81 5.83 4.55 -10.03
CA ARG A 81 6.21 5.85 -10.60
C ARG A 81 7.69 5.87 -10.93
N ILE A 82 8.00 6.12 -12.20
CA ILE A 82 9.36 6.35 -12.67
C ILE A 82 9.62 7.85 -12.50
N GLN A 83 10.70 8.20 -11.80
CA GLN A 83 11.14 9.59 -11.66
C GLN A 83 12.24 9.84 -12.68
N ASP A 84 12.12 10.93 -13.44
CA ASP A 84 13.12 11.40 -14.40
C ASP A 84 14.36 11.98 -13.70
#